data_AF-A0A7Y8Q2H7-F1
#
_entry.id   AF-A0A7Y8Q2H7-F1
#
_cell.length_a   1.000
_cell.length_b   1.000
_cell.length_c   1.000
_cell.angle_alpha   90.00
_cell.angle_beta   90.00
_cell.angle_gamma   90.00
#
_symmetry.space_group_name_H-M   'P 1'
#
loop_
_entity.id
_entity.type
_entity.pdbx_description
1 polymer ?
#
loop_
_entity_poly.entity_id
_entity_poly.type
_entity_poly.pdbx_seq_one_letter_code
_entity_poly.pdbx_strand_id
1 'polypeptide(L)'
;MKIGLIAAIAYSINVAYCASMGDEQLSWDNAPESIKKGVEAGVSFHLNNPDTTPEQSHEEWLKDKAENGWVYGDVKDLANKTHPNILPYAELPPEQRAKDHLFKAVVNLIKDLPDPDDYLELSHQLVKLQQQVLDSQKSTTVLTQKQVVGVGVRYTHKTRERFCDHLYGTGLTFERGVTIILPEATALKFLGHTEFERVDANENTEPALVDNQVSENIEKKQKEERQQEDIIFDEIEAIKGMRTKDAVKDYIKSRYGDEIQENLKLADLQAIAIEKVHSFGVI
;
A
#
# COMPACT_ATOMS: atom_id res chain seq x y z
N MET A 1 19.41 4.76 -20.84
CA MET A 1 18.83 5.62 -19.79
C MET A 1 19.34 5.24 -18.39
N LYS A 2 19.56 6.20 -17.48
CA LYS A 2 19.95 5.97 -16.07
C LYS A 2 18.90 5.13 -15.34
N ILE A 3 19.36 4.15 -14.55
CA ILE A 3 18.52 3.23 -13.76
C ILE A 3 17.52 4.01 -12.88
N GLY A 4 17.98 5.06 -12.19
CA GLY A 4 17.10 5.89 -11.36
C GLY A 4 15.94 6.54 -12.12
N LEU A 5 16.14 6.93 -13.38
CA LEU A 5 15.05 7.48 -14.21
C LEU A 5 14.02 6.40 -14.55
N ILE A 6 14.51 5.24 -14.98
CA ILE A 6 13.67 4.09 -15.33
C ILE A 6 12.86 3.68 -14.10
N ALA A 7 13.50 3.64 -12.93
CA ALA A 7 12.87 3.30 -11.65
C ALA A 7 11.79 4.31 -11.27
N ALA A 8 12.09 5.62 -11.36
CA ALA A 8 11.11 6.67 -11.11
C ALA A 8 9.88 6.55 -12.02
N ILE A 9 10.09 6.35 -13.33
CA ILE A 9 8.99 6.18 -14.30
C ILE A 9 8.16 4.93 -13.97
N ALA A 10 8.80 3.78 -13.74
CA ALA A 10 8.13 2.52 -13.44
C ALA A 10 7.32 2.60 -12.14
N TYR A 11 7.90 3.22 -11.11
CA TYR A 11 7.23 3.44 -9.84
C TYR A 11 6.03 4.39 -9.99
N SER A 12 6.17 5.51 -10.69
CA SER A 12 5.06 6.45 -10.89
C SER A 12 3.90 5.84 -11.68
N ILE A 13 4.18 4.95 -12.63
CA ILE A 13 3.14 4.18 -13.33
C ILE A 13 2.44 3.22 -12.36
N ASN A 14 3.18 2.51 -11.50
CA ASN A 14 2.59 1.66 -10.47
C ASN A 14 1.73 2.46 -9.47
N VAL A 15 2.17 3.65 -9.06
CA VAL A 15 1.39 4.54 -8.18
C VAL A 15 0.09 4.98 -8.86
N ALA A 16 0.15 5.40 -10.12
CA ALA A 16 -1.04 5.79 -10.87
C ALA A 16 -2.02 4.60 -11.04
N TYR A 17 -1.49 3.40 -11.27
CA TYR A 17 -2.27 2.17 -11.33
C TYR A 17 -2.93 1.85 -9.99
N CYS A 18 -2.20 1.90 -8.87
CA CYS A 18 -2.74 1.66 -7.53
C CYS A 18 -3.80 2.70 -7.16
N ALA A 19 -3.55 3.97 -7.45
CA ALA A 19 -4.49 5.06 -7.19
C ALA A 19 -5.79 4.91 -7.99
N SER A 20 -5.73 4.35 -9.22
CA SER A 20 -6.94 4.00 -10.00
C SER A 20 -7.82 2.93 -9.34
N MET A 21 -7.27 2.17 -8.39
CA MET A 21 -7.97 1.15 -7.60
C MET A 21 -8.30 1.63 -6.17
N GLY A 22 -8.05 2.91 -5.86
CA GLY A 22 -8.26 3.48 -4.53
C GLY A 22 -7.14 3.22 -3.52
N ASP A 23 -5.98 2.69 -3.95
CA ASP A 23 -4.79 2.52 -3.12
C ASP A 23 -3.81 3.69 -3.35
N GLU A 24 -3.80 4.66 -2.42
CA GLU A 24 -2.91 5.83 -2.48
C GLU A 24 -1.50 5.50 -1.97
N GLN A 25 -0.50 5.77 -2.80
CA GLN A 25 0.92 5.61 -2.48
C GLN A 25 1.66 6.94 -2.60
N LEU A 26 2.79 7.07 -1.88
CA LEU A 26 3.63 8.26 -1.95
C LEU A 26 4.24 8.45 -3.35
N SER A 27 4.43 9.70 -3.75
CA SER A 27 5.15 10.05 -4.97
C SER A 27 6.62 9.61 -4.89
N TRP A 28 7.30 9.52 -6.05
CA TRP A 28 8.70 9.07 -6.07
C TRP A 28 9.60 9.87 -5.13
N ASP A 29 9.51 11.22 -5.14
CA ASP A 29 10.36 12.06 -4.28
C ASP A 29 10.15 11.79 -2.79
N ASN A 30 8.90 11.55 -2.39
CA ASN A 30 8.52 11.30 -1.01
C ASN A 30 8.61 9.81 -0.61
N ALA A 31 8.87 8.91 -1.56
CA ALA A 31 9.01 7.50 -1.26
C ALA A 31 10.26 7.25 -0.39
N PRO A 32 10.18 6.36 0.61
CA PRO A 32 11.34 5.98 1.42
C PRO A 32 12.50 5.48 0.55
N GLU A 33 13.74 5.76 0.97
CA GLU A 33 14.94 5.35 0.24
C GLU A 33 15.03 3.83 0.03
N SER A 34 14.49 3.05 0.97
CA SER A 34 14.38 1.59 0.85
C SER A 34 13.48 1.17 -0.32
N ILE A 35 12.38 1.89 -0.57
CA ILE A 35 11.49 1.65 -1.70
C ILE A 35 12.20 2.02 -3.00
N LYS A 36 12.84 3.19 -3.06
CA LYS A 36 13.59 3.64 -4.24
C LYS A 36 14.65 2.61 -4.65
N LYS A 37 15.47 2.16 -3.69
CA LYS A 37 16.49 1.11 -3.91
C LYS A 37 15.90 -0.21 -4.36
N GLY A 38 14.77 -0.64 -3.80
CA GLY A 38 14.09 -1.86 -4.22
C GLY A 38 13.61 -1.80 -5.67
N VAL A 39 13.05 -0.65 -6.08
CA VAL A 39 12.62 -0.43 -7.47
C VAL A 39 13.82 -0.38 -8.42
N GLU A 40 14.90 0.31 -8.05
CA GLU A 40 16.14 0.36 -8.83
C GLU A 40 16.82 -1.02 -8.99
N ALA A 41 16.77 -1.85 -7.94
CA ALA A 41 17.21 -3.23 -8.00
C ALA A 41 16.35 -4.04 -8.98
N GLY A 42 15.03 -3.89 -8.93
CA GLY A 42 14.10 -4.51 -9.90
C GLY A 42 14.38 -4.07 -11.33
N VAL A 43 14.62 -2.78 -11.57
CA VAL A 43 15.02 -2.29 -12.91
C VAL A 43 16.32 -2.95 -13.35
N SER A 44 17.33 -2.97 -12.48
CA SER A 44 18.63 -3.58 -12.78
C SER A 44 18.48 -5.06 -13.13
N PHE A 45 17.60 -5.78 -12.42
CA PHE A 45 17.29 -7.17 -12.69
C PHE A 45 16.69 -7.35 -14.09
N HIS A 46 15.70 -6.55 -14.50
CA HIS A 46 15.10 -6.61 -15.84
C HIS A 46 16.08 -6.22 -16.95
N LEU A 47 16.97 -5.25 -16.70
CA LEU A 47 18.00 -4.86 -17.68
C LEU A 47 19.02 -5.96 -17.90
N ASN A 48 19.41 -6.68 -16.85
CA ASN A 48 20.35 -7.80 -16.91
C ASN A 48 19.70 -9.09 -17.42
N ASN A 49 18.38 -9.21 -17.36
CA ASN A 49 17.61 -10.39 -17.75
C ASN A 49 16.43 -9.99 -18.65
N PRO A 50 16.65 -9.70 -19.95
CA PRO A 50 15.62 -9.13 -20.84
C PRO A 50 14.40 -10.05 -21.05
N ASP A 51 14.62 -11.36 -20.97
CA ASP A 51 13.61 -12.39 -21.20
C ASP A 51 12.79 -12.73 -19.95
N THR A 52 13.13 -12.13 -18.79
CA THR A 52 12.42 -12.32 -17.51
C THR A 52 10.92 -12.22 -17.69
N THR A 53 10.19 -13.22 -17.22
CA THR A 53 8.73 -13.21 -17.20
C THR A 53 8.20 -12.36 -16.03
N PRO A 54 6.96 -11.86 -16.09
CA PRO A 54 6.32 -11.22 -14.94
C PRO A 54 6.32 -12.10 -13.68
N GLU A 55 6.15 -13.41 -13.85
CA GLU A 55 6.26 -14.40 -12.77
C GLU A 55 7.66 -14.43 -12.15
N GLN A 56 8.72 -14.51 -12.96
CA GLN A 56 10.10 -14.47 -12.48
C GLN A 56 10.45 -13.12 -11.83
N SER A 57 9.86 -12.02 -12.30
CA SER A 57 9.97 -10.70 -11.66
C SER A 57 9.37 -10.72 -10.25
N HIS A 58 8.20 -11.34 -10.09
CA HIS A 58 7.57 -11.49 -8.77
C HIS A 58 8.35 -12.43 -7.86
N GLU A 59 8.90 -13.52 -8.39
CA GLU A 59 9.75 -14.45 -7.63
C GLU A 59 11.01 -13.75 -7.08
N GLU A 60 11.66 -12.90 -7.89
CA GLU A 60 12.80 -12.11 -7.43
C GLU A 60 12.38 -11.09 -6.35
N TRP A 61 11.21 -10.47 -6.50
CA TRP A 61 10.64 -9.60 -5.47
C TRP A 61 10.35 -10.36 -4.17
N LEU A 62 9.77 -11.57 -4.24
CA LEU A 62 9.54 -12.41 -3.06
C LEU A 62 10.86 -12.77 -2.36
N LYS A 63 11.90 -13.07 -3.12
CA LYS A 63 13.22 -13.39 -2.59
C LYS A 63 13.84 -12.20 -1.85
N ASP A 64 13.83 -11.01 -2.46
CA ASP A 64 14.25 -9.76 -1.78
C ASP A 64 13.46 -9.55 -0.48
N LYS A 65 12.14 -9.71 -0.53
CA LYS A 65 11.27 -9.53 0.63
C LYS A 65 11.59 -10.54 1.73
N ALA A 66 11.74 -11.82 1.41
CA ALA A 66 12.11 -12.85 2.36
C ALA A 66 13.48 -12.60 3.01
N GLU A 67 14.50 -12.22 2.21
CA GLU A 67 15.83 -11.87 2.72
C GLU A 67 15.80 -10.66 3.66
N ASN A 68 14.89 -9.73 3.44
CA ASN A 68 14.65 -8.57 4.31
C ASN A 68 13.70 -8.87 5.49
N GLY A 69 13.29 -10.13 5.68
CA GLY A 69 12.46 -10.58 6.80
C GLY A 69 10.96 -10.30 6.64
N TRP A 70 10.48 -10.11 5.41
CA TRP A 70 9.05 -9.95 5.15
C TRP A 70 8.33 -11.30 5.13
N VAL A 71 7.10 -11.31 5.64
CA VAL A 71 6.24 -12.48 5.70
C VAL A 71 4.83 -12.18 5.16
N TYR A 72 4.06 -13.21 4.86
CA TYR A 72 2.66 -13.04 4.50
C TYR A 72 1.85 -12.38 5.63
N GLY A 73 0.94 -11.50 5.26
CA GLY A 73 -0.11 -10.99 6.14
C GLY A 73 -1.22 -10.30 5.34
N ASP A 74 -2.43 -10.28 5.87
CA ASP A 74 -3.63 -9.84 5.13
C ASP A 74 -3.61 -8.35 4.74
N VAL A 75 -2.82 -7.55 5.46
CA VAL A 75 -2.62 -6.12 5.21
C VAL A 75 -1.12 -5.86 5.14
N LYS A 76 -0.73 -4.90 4.30
CA LYS A 76 0.67 -4.45 4.24
C LYS A 76 1.00 -3.67 5.51
N ASP A 77 1.95 -4.17 6.28
CA ASP A 77 2.45 -3.54 7.51
C ASP A 77 3.97 -3.40 7.40
N LEU A 78 4.46 -2.16 7.42
CA LEU A 78 5.89 -1.89 7.29
C LEU A 78 6.65 -2.24 8.57
N ALA A 79 6.04 -2.03 9.74
CA ALA A 79 6.64 -2.27 11.05
C ALA A 79 6.78 -3.77 11.32
N ASN A 80 5.72 -4.54 11.06
CA ASN A 80 5.72 -5.99 11.20
C ASN A 80 6.25 -6.73 9.95
N LYS A 81 6.62 -5.98 8.91
CA LYS A 81 7.10 -6.49 7.60
C LYS A 81 6.16 -7.55 7.02
N THR A 82 4.86 -7.26 6.99
CA THR A 82 3.88 -8.14 6.36
C THR A 82 3.39 -7.58 5.03
N HIS A 83 3.07 -8.45 4.07
CA HIS A 83 2.48 -8.01 2.80
C HIS A 83 1.49 -9.05 2.23
N PRO A 84 0.30 -8.64 1.74
CA PRO A 84 -0.71 -9.55 1.20
C PRO A 84 -0.33 -10.23 -0.13
N ASN A 85 0.80 -9.84 -0.72
CA ASN A 85 1.26 -10.36 -2.01
C ASN A 85 2.42 -11.35 -1.83
N ILE A 86 2.79 -11.69 -0.59
CA ILE A 86 3.77 -12.74 -0.32
C ILE A 86 3.08 -14.10 -0.48
N LEU A 87 2.77 -14.40 -1.75
CA LEU A 87 2.04 -15.55 -2.26
C LEU A 87 2.68 -15.99 -3.58
N PRO A 88 2.53 -17.27 -3.98
CA PRO A 88 2.89 -17.73 -5.32
C PRO A 88 2.23 -16.88 -6.41
N TYR A 89 2.93 -16.64 -7.52
CA TYR A 89 2.44 -15.76 -8.60
C TYR A 89 1.06 -16.18 -9.12
N ALA A 90 0.81 -17.49 -9.24
CA ALA A 90 -0.48 -18.04 -9.68
C ALA A 90 -1.65 -17.75 -8.72
N GLU A 91 -1.37 -17.45 -7.45
CA GLU A 91 -2.38 -17.14 -6.42
C GLU A 91 -2.64 -15.64 -6.28
N LEU A 92 -1.84 -14.81 -6.95
CA LEU A 92 -2.04 -13.36 -6.94
C LEU A 92 -3.34 -12.98 -7.69
N PRO A 93 -4.11 -12.02 -7.16
CA PRO A 93 -5.18 -11.38 -7.90
C PRO A 93 -4.67 -10.83 -9.25
N PRO A 94 -5.50 -10.86 -10.32
CA PRO A 94 -5.13 -10.30 -11.62
C PRO A 94 -4.59 -8.87 -11.54
N GLU A 95 -5.12 -8.06 -10.62
CA GLU A 95 -4.72 -6.69 -10.39
C GLU A 95 -3.30 -6.59 -9.81
N GLN A 96 -2.88 -7.55 -8.99
CA GLN A 96 -1.52 -7.57 -8.47
C GLN A 96 -0.53 -8.04 -9.54
N ARG A 97 -0.89 -9.08 -10.31
CA ARG A 97 -0.08 -9.55 -11.45
C ARG A 97 0.11 -8.50 -12.52
N ALA A 98 -0.88 -7.64 -12.74
CA ALA A 98 -0.80 -6.55 -13.70
C ALA A 98 0.38 -5.61 -13.39
N LYS A 99 0.77 -5.44 -12.12
CA LYS A 99 1.89 -4.60 -11.71
C LYS A 99 3.22 -5.12 -12.29
N ASP A 100 3.45 -6.43 -12.26
CA ASP A 100 4.65 -7.05 -12.84
C ASP A 100 4.69 -6.91 -14.36
N HIS A 101 3.54 -7.05 -15.02
CA HIS A 101 3.42 -6.82 -16.46
C HIS A 101 3.73 -5.36 -16.83
N LEU A 102 3.16 -4.41 -16.10
CA LEU A 102 3.41 -2.98 -16.30
C LEU A 102 4.87 -2.64 -16.06
N PHE A 103 5.45 -3.12 -14.97
CA PHE A 103 6.86 -2.90 -14.64
C PHE A 103 7.79 -3.38 -15.76
N LYS A 104 7.62 -4.64 -16.19
CA LYS A 104 8.40 -5.22 -17.30
C LYS A 104 8.22 -4.42 -18.59
N ALA A 105 6.99 -4.06 -18.94
CA ALA A 105 6.70 -3.32 -20.17
C ALA A 105 7.39 -1.97 -20.17
N VAL A 106 7.30 -1.23 -19.05
CA VAL A 106 7.93 0.08 -18.90
C VAL A 106 9.44 -0.01 -19.08
N VAL A 107 10.12 -0.88 -18.32
CA VAL A 107 11.58 -1.04 -18.41
C VAL A 107 12.00 -1.36 -19.85
N ASN A 108 11.32 -2.29 -20.51
CA ASN A 108 11.66 -2.68 -21.88
C ASN A 108 11.43 -1.58 -22.92
N LEU A 109 10.39 -0.76 -22.77
CA LEU A 109 10.10 0.33 -23.69
C LEU A 109 11.12 1.47 -23.60
N ILE A 110 11.70 1.68 -22.42
CA ILE A 110 12.50 2.89 -22.15
C ILE A 110 13.99 2.63 -21.93
N LYS A 111 14.44 1.37 -21.85
CA LYS A 111 15.85 1.02 -21.62
C LYS A 111 16.80 1.58 -22.67
N ASP A 112 16.37 1.59 -23.94
CA ASP A 112 17.17 2.01 -25.09
C ASP A 112 17.04 3.52 -25.40
N LEU A 113 16.22 4.25 -24.63
CA LEU A 113 16.13 5.69 -24.79
C LEU A 113 17.44 6.36 -24.35
N PRO A 114 17.87 7.41 -25.09
CA PRO A 114 19.05 8.18 -24.73
C PRO A 114 18.83 8.84 -23.36
N ASP A 115 19.92 9.03 -22.63
CA ASP A 115 19.85 9.83 -21.41
C ASP A 115 19.50 11.27 -21.78
N PRO A 116 18.53 11.88 -21.08
CA PRO A 116 18.25 13.29 -21.30
C PRO A 116 19.42 14.14 -20.81
N ASP A 117 19.70 15.22 -21.54
CA ASP A 117 20.75 16.18 -21.19
C ASP A 117 20.50 16.81 -19.80
N ASP A 118 19.23 16.93 -19.39
CA ASP A 118 18.81 17.42 -18.07
C ASP A 118 17.84 16.44 -17.37
N TYR A 119 18.41 15.40 -16.77
CA TYR A 119 17.69 14.37 -16.00
C TYR A 119 16.86 14.95 -14.84
N LEU A 120 17.36 15.98 -14.17
CA LEU A 120 16.71 16.55 -12.99
C LEU A 120 15.41 17.25 -13.37
N GLU A 121 15.42 18.05 -14.44
CA GLU A 121 14.23 18.72 -14.94
C GLU A 121 13.12 17.73 -15.33
N LEU A 122 13.46 16.65 -16.03
CA LEU A 122 12.48 15.61 -16.38
C LEU A 122 11.93 14.87 -15.15
N SER A 123 12.77 14.62 -14.15
CA SER A 123 12.31 14.03 -12.88
C SER A 123 11.27 14.91 -12.19
N HIS A 124 11.49 16.24 -12.17
CA HIS A 124 10.53 17.20 -11.61
C HIS A 124 9.23 17.27 -12.41
N GLN A 125 9.30 17.24 -13.75
CA GLN A 125 8.12 17.21 -14.60
C GLN A 125 7.30 15.93 -14.39
N LEU A 126 7.96 14.79 -14.22
CA LEU A 126 7.32 13.51 -13.95
C LEU A 126 6.59 13.51 -12.60
N VAL A 127 7.21 14.07 -11.56
CA VAL A 127 6.59 14.25 -10.24
C VAL A 127 5.38 15.18 -10.32
N LYS A 128 5.47 16.28 -11.07
CA LYS A 128 4.36 17.20 -11.29
C LYS A 128 3.19 16.50 -11.98
N LEU A 129 3.45 15.71 -13.02
CA LEU A 129 2.42 14.92 -13.71
C LEU A 129 1.79 13.88 -12.79
N GLN A 130 2.60 13.21 -11.96
CA GLN A 130 2.11 12.26 -10.98
C GLN A 130 1.17 12.93 -9.96
N GLN A 131 1.54 14.10 -9.44
CA GLN A 131 0.69 14.87 -8.54
C GLN A 131 -0.62 15.31 -9.24
N GLN A 132 -0.55 15.73 -10.51
CA GLN A 132 -1.75 16.08 -11.28
C GLN A 132 -2.69 14.88 -11.48
N VAL A 133 -2.15 13.68 -11.69
CA VAL A 133 -2.96 12.45 -11.79
C VAL A 133 -3.62 12.15 -10.45
N LEU A 134 -2.87 12.19 -9.35
CA LEU A 134 -3.39 11.99 -7.99
C LEU A 134 -4.46 13.04 -7.65
N ASP A 135 -4.24 14.30 -7.96
CA ASP A 135 -5.17 15.41 -7.71
C ASP A 135 -6.42 15.30 -8.60
N SER A 136 -6.28 14.89 -9.86
CA SER A 136 -7.41 14.66 -10.77
C SER A 136 -8.26 13.49 -10.31
N GLN A 137 -7.64 12.43 -9.79
CA GLN A 137 -8.36 11.32 -9.18
C GLN A 137 -9.06 11.78 -7.90
N LYS A 138 -8.42 12.54 -7.02
CA LYS A 138 -9.07 13.15 -5.84
C LYS A 138 -10.23 14.06 -6.21
N SER A 139 -10.10 14.88 -7.26
CA SER A 139 -11.18 15.74 -7.75
C SER A 139 -12.33 14.92 -8.36
N THR A 140 -12.03 13.80 -9.02
CA THR A 140 -13.04 12.82 -9.46
C THR A 140 -13.71 12.15 -8.25
N THR A 141 -12.96 11.82 -7.20
CA THR A 141 -13.47 11.29 -5.92
C THR A 141 -14.31 12.31 -5.15
N VAL A 142 -13.99 13.61 -5.23
CA VAL A 142 -14.75 14.71 -4.62
C VAL A 142 -16.01 15.04 -5.43
N LEU A 143 -15.97 14.91 -6.77
CA LEU A 143 -17.16 15.00 -7.61
C LEU A 143 -18.09 13.78 -7.45
N THR A 144 -17.56 12.60 -7.11
CA THR A 144 -18.37 11.43 -6.73
C THR A 144 -18.83 11.43 -5.27
N GLN A 145 -18.17 12.20 -4.38
CA GLN A 145 -18.70 12.47 -3.03
C GLN A 145 -19.93 13.40 -3.01
N LYS A 146 -20.33 13.96 -4.17
CA LYS A 146 -21.60 14.71 -4.30
C LYS A 146 -22.59 14.08 -5.28
N GLN A 147 -22.63 12.76 -5.38
CA GLN A 147 -23.84 11.95 -5.59
C GLN A 147 -23.40 10.48 -5.51
N VAL A 148 -23.54 9.86 -4.33
CA VAL A 148 -23.50 8.40 -4.24
C VAL A 148 -24.77 7.91 -4.95
N VAL A 149 -24.68 7.65 -6.25
CA VAL A 149 -25.67 6.82 -6.96
C VAL A 149 -25.39 5.40 -6.51
N GLY A 150 -25.74 5.10 -5.27
CA GLY A 150 -25.65 3.75 -4.76
C GLY A 150 -26.67 2.87 -5.49
N VAL A 151 -26.30 1.62 -5.69
CA VAL A 151 -27.17 0.64 -6.35
C VAL A 151 -28.04 0.00 -5.28
N GLY A 152 -29.35 0.09 -5.44
CA GLY A 152 -30.29 -0.65 -4.59
C GLY A 152 -30.18 -2.14 -4.86
N VAL A 153 -29.92 -2.92 -3.82
CA VAL A 153 -29.88 -4.37 -3.84
C VAL A 153 -30.92 -4.90 -2.86
N ARG A 154 -31.86 -5.71 -3.35
CA ARG A 154 -32.93 -6.30 -2.54
C ARG A 154 -32.79 -7.81 -2.47
N TYR A 155 -32.91 -8.37 -1.27
CA TYR A 155 -32.89 -9.81 -1.04
C TYR A 155 -34.27 -10.43 -1.30
N THR A 156 -34.38 -11.37 -2.22
CA THR A 156 -35.65 -11.93 -2.73
C THR A 156 -35.75 -13.46 -2.62
N HIS A 157 -35.02 -14.05 -1.68
CA HIS A 157 -35.03 -15.51 -1.49
C HIS A 157 -36.43 -16.06 -1.11
N LYS A 158 -36.81 -17.19 -1.71
CA LYS A 158 -38.18 -17.74 -1.61
C LYS A 158 -38.55 -18.20 -0.19
N THR A 159 -37.60 -18.78 0.53
CA THR A 159 -37.85 -19.46 1.82
C THR A 159 -37.04 -18.93 3.01
N ARG A 160 -36.05 -18.07 2.77
CA ARG A 160 -35.15 -17.57 3.82
C ARG A 160 -35.48 -16.11 4.06
N GLU A 161 -35.69 -15.74 5.32
CA GLU A 161 -36.04 -14.38 5.70
C GLU A 161 -34.82 -13.47 5.85
N ARG A 162 -33.64 -14.04 6.07
CA ARG A 162 -32.42 -13.30 6.32
C ARG A 162 -31.23 -13.96 5.64
N PHE A 163 -30.35 -13.13 5.10
CA PHE A 163 -29.04 -13.49 4.58
C PHE A 163 -27.98 -12.67 5.32
N CYS A 164 -26.95 -13.33 5.84
CA CYS A 164 -25.79 -12.67 6.43
C CYS A 164 -24.57 -12.97 5.57
N ASP A 165 -23.93 -11.93 5.04
CA ASP A 165 -22.78 -12.07 4.18
C ASP A 165 -21.55 -12.52 4.96
N HIS A 166 -21.15 -13.75 4.68
CA HIS A 166 -19.85 -14.30 5.03
C HIS A 166 -19.05 -14.65 3.77
N LEU A 167 -19.65 -14.48 2.58
CA LEU A 167 -19.08 -14.90 1.30
C LEU A 167 -18.10 -13.83 0.77
N TYR A 168 -18.45 -12.56 0.95
CA TYR A 168 -17.64 -11.41 0.52
C TYR A 168 -16.98 -10.67 1.68
N GLY A 169 -17.11 -11.18 2.90
CA GLY A 169 -16.52 -10.60 4.10
C GLY A 169 -17.08 -9.22 4.47
N THR A 170 -18.24 -8.83 3.95
CA THR A 170 -18.82 -7.50 4.22
C THR A 170 -19.55 -7.42 5.55
N GLY A 171 -19.93 -8.56 6.14
CA GLY A 171 -20.73 -8.61 7.37
C GLY A 171 -22.16 -8.07 7.21
N LEU A 172 -22.58 -7.76 5.97
CA LEU A 172 -23.89 -7.21 5.70
C LEU A 172 -24.99 -8.23 5.98
N THR A 173 -26.08 -7.77 6.60
CA THR A 173 -27.27 -8.59 6.80
C THR A 173 -28.42 -8.02 5.98
N PHE A 174 -28.97 -8.85 5.10
CA PHE A 174 -30.14 -8.53 4.30
C PHE A 174 -31.36 -9.25 4.85
N GLU A 175 -32.46 -8.52 5.00
CA GLU A 175 -33.77 -9.08 5.29
C GLU A 175 -34.61 -9.15 4.02
N ARG A 176 -35.44 -10.19 3.90
CA ARG A 176 -36.21 -10.46 2.69
C ARG A 176 -37.14 -9.28 2.39
N GLY A 177 -37.02 -8.74 1.17
CA GLY A 177 -37.81 -7.60 0.71
C GLY A 177 -37.21 -6.23 1.05
N VAL A 178 -36.17 -6.18 1.90
CA VAL A 178 -35.47 -4.93 2.23
C VAL A 178 -34.45 -4.61 1.14
N THR A 179 -34.46 -3.36 0.71
CA THR A 179 -33.49 -2.83 -0.27
C THR A 179 -32.38 -2.12 0.49
N ILE A 180 -31.14 -2.52 0.25
CA ILE A 180 -29.94 -1.86 0.79
C ILE A 180 -29.23 -1.15 -0.34
N ILE A 181 -28.87 0.11 -0.13
CA ILE A 181 -28.10 0.88 -1.09
C ILE A 181 -26.62 0.60 -0.85
N LEU A 182 -25.94 0.05 -1.85
CA LEU A 182 -24.53 -0.33 -1.76
C LEU A 182 -23.69 0.40 -2.82
N PRO A 183 -22.39 0.63 -2.57
CA PRO A 183 -21.46 1.02 -3.62
C PRO A 183 -21.52 0.03 -4.78
N GLU A 184 -21.40 0.52 -6.02
CA GLU A 184 -21.60 -0.29 -7.23
C GLU A 184 -20.76 -1.57 -7.24
N ALA A 185 -19.49 -1.49 -6.86
CA ALA A 185 -18.58 -2.64 -6.78
C ALA A 185 -19.06 -3.71 -5.79
N THR A 186 -19.66 -3.30 -4.67
CA THR A 186 -20.22 -4.22 -3.67
C THR A 186 -21.56 -4.77 -4.13
N ALA A 187 -22.41 -3.93 -4.73
CA ALA A 187 -23.70 -4.32 -5.25
C ALA A 187 -23.59 -5.40 -6.34
N LEU A 188 -22.65 -5.24 -7.28
CA LEU A 188 -22.42 -6.20 -8.37
C LEU A 188 -22.07 -7.61 -7.86
N LYS A 189 -21.39 -7.74 -6.72
CA LYS A 189 -21.09 -9.03 -6.10
C LYS A 189 -22.37 -9.74 -5.65
N PHE A 190 -23.28 -9.03 -4.99
CA PHE A 190 -24.55 -9.59 -4.54
C PHE A 190 -25.53 -9.84 -5.70
N LEU A 191 -25.59 -8.92 -6.67
CA LEU A 191 -26.44 -9.04 -7.87
C LEU A 191 -26.03 -10.18 -8.81
N GLY A 192 -24.84 -10.78 -8.62
CA GLY A 192 -24.43 -12.01 -9.29
C GLY A 192 -25.17 -13.26 -8.81
N HIS A 193 -25.87 -13.19 -7.67
CA HIS A 193 -26.65 -14.31 -7.14
C HIS A 193 -28.13 -14.18 -7.46
N THR A 194 -28.78 -15.31 -7.74
CA THR A 194 -30.21 -15.38 -8.07
C THR A 194 -31.14 -14.93 -6.93
N GLU A 195 -30.61 -14.79 -5.72
CA GLU A 195 -31.36 -14.41 -4.52
C GLU A 195 -31.34 -12.90 -4.23
N PHE A 196 -30.70 -12.10 -5.10
CA PHE A 196 -30.71 -10.64 -5.02
C PHE A 196 -31.18 -10.02 -6.32
N GLU A 197 -31.84 -8.87 -6.20
CA GLU A 197 -32.42 -8.11 -7.31
C GLU A 197 -31.94 -6.66 -7.27
N ARG A 198 -31.67 -6.08 -8.45
CA ARG A 198 -31.36 -4.66 -8.57
C ARG A 198 -32.64 -3.85 -8.45
N VAL A 199 -32.62 -2.82 -7.61
CA VAL A 199 -33.71 -1.86 -7.46
C VAL A 199 -33.18 -0.50 -7.90
N ASP A 200 -33.72 0.01 -9.00
CA ASP A 200 -33.42 1.36 -9.47
C ASP A 200 -34.06 2.38 -8.50
N ALA A 201 -33.30 3.40 -8.13
CA ALA A 201 -33.71 4.41 -7.16
C ALA A 201 -34.87 5.26 -7.69
N ASN A 202 -36.11 4.83 -7.42
CA ASN A 202 -37.25 5.73 -7.39
C ASN A 202 -37.41 6.30 -5.97
N GLU A 203 -37.74 7.59 -5.90
CA GLU A 203 -37.64 8.55 -4.78
C GLU A 203 -38.27 8.17 -3.42
N ASN A 204 -38.75 6.94 -3.20
CA ASN A 204 -39.50 6.54 -1.99
C ASN A 204 -38.90 5.36 -1.20
N THR A 205 -37.60 5.09 -1.33
CA THR A 205 -36.96 4.04 -0.50
C THR A 205 -36.07 4.71 0.54
N GLU A 206 -36.47 4.70 1.81
CA GLU A 206 -35.63 5.18 2.92
C GLU A 206 -34.32 4.37 2.93
N PRO A 207 -33.15 5.02 2.75
CA PRO A 207 -31.88 4.33 2.81
C PRO A 207 -31.52 4.05 4.27
N ALA A 208 -31.34 2.78 4.63
CA ALA A 208 -30.60 2.42 5.82
C ALA A 208 -29.11 2.71 5.55
N LEU A 209 -28.62 3.85 6.06
CA LEU A 209 -27.21 4.27 6.01
C LEU A 209 -26.36 3.33 6.86
N VAL A 210 -25.25 2.84 6.30
CA VAL A 210 -24.16 2.23 7.08
C VAL A 210 -23.35 3.39 7.69
N ASP A 211 -23.28 3.40 9.02
CA ASP A 211 -22.85 4.50 9.88
C ASP A 211 -21.45 5.09 9.53
N ASN A 212 -21.37 6.41 9.33
CA ASN A 212 -20.15 7.19 9.01
C ASN A 212 -19.05 7.11 10.07
N GLN A 213 -19.35 6.66 11.29
CA GLN A 213 -18.38 6.62 12.39
C GLN A 213 -17.26 5.59 12.18
N VAL A 214 -17.47 4.54 11.38
CA VAL A 214 -16.45 3.51 11.18
C VAL A 214 -15.33 4.01 10.26
N SER A 215 -15.68 4.72 9.19
CA SER A 215 -14.69 5.28 8.24
C SER A 215 -13.85 6.39 8.87
N GLU A 216 -14.46 7.30 9.64
CA GLU A 216 -13.72 8.37 10.33
C GLU A 216 -12.73 7.84 11.38
N ASN A 217 -13.09 6.75 12.07
CA ASN A 217 -12.21 6.12 13.05
C ASN A 217 -11.02 5.40 12.40
N ILE A 218 -11.19 4.81 11.21
CA ILE A 218 -10.11 4.15 10.46
C ILE A 218 -9.11 5.18 9.94
N GLU A 219 -9.59 6.27 9.34
CA GLU A 219 -8.71 7.34 8.83
C GLU A 219 -7.92 8.01 9.94
N LYS A 220 -8.55 8.26 11.09
CA LYS A 220 -7.89 8.84 12.26
C LYS A 220 -6.81 7.91 12.81
N LYS A 221 -7.10 6.61 12.94
CA LYS A 221 -6.14 5.60 13.41
C LYS A 221 -4.94 5.46 12.47
N GLN A 222 -5.17 5.41 11.15
CA GLN A 222 -4.10 5.36 10.15
C GLN A 222 -3.24 6.63 10.13
N LYS A 223 -3.81 7.79 10.47
CA LYS A 223 -3.07 9.05 10.58
C LYS A 223 -2.20 9.10 11.83
N GLU A 224 -2.71 8.61 12.96
CA GLU A 224 -1.97 8.48 14.21
C GLU A 224 -0.83 7.46 14.09
N GLU A 225 -1.07 6.34 13.41
CA GLU A 225 -0.05 5.31 13.14
C GLU A 225 1.08 5.82 12.23
N ARG A 226 0.75 6.55 11.14
CA ARG A 226 1.77 7.19 10.29
C ARG A 226 2.63 8.21 11.04
N GLN A 227 2.02 9.02 11.93
CA GLN A 227 2.78 9.96 12.75
C GLN A 227 3.70 9.24 13.74
N GLN A 228 3.28 8.10 14.28
CA GLN A 228 4.11 7.29 15.16
C GLN A 228 5.29 6.65 14.41
N GLU A 229 5.08 6.22 13.16
CA GLU A 229 6.13 5.68 12.29
C GLU A 229 7.19 6.73 11.91
N ASP A 230 6.77 7.96 11.59
CA ASP A 230 7.70 9.07 11.31
C ASP A 230 8.59 9.36 12.53
N ILE A 231 8.01 9.34 13.74
CA ILE A 231 8.75 9.53 15.00
C ILE A 231 9.75 8.39 15.24
N ILE A 232 9.35 7.14 15.00
CA ILE A 232 10.23 5.97 15.13
C ILE A 232 11.37 6.02 14.12
N PHE A 233 11.09 6.44 12.88
CA PHE A 233 12.08 6.54 11.82
C PHE A 233 13.15 7.59 12.13
N ASP A 234 12.73 8.79 12.54
CA ASP A 234 13.64 9.88 12.91
C ASP A 234 14.55 9.48 14.08
N GLU A 235 14.00 8.75 15.06
CA GLU A 235 14.76 8.28 16.22
C GLU A 235 15.79 7.20 15.82
N ILE A 236 15.43 6.28 14.92
CA ILE A 236 16.35 5.25 14.39
C ILE A 236 17.50 5.89 13.59
N GLU A 237 17.21 6.89 12.76
CA GLU A 237 18.25 7.62 12.04
C GLU A 237 19.18 8.40 12.99
N ALA A 238 18.64 8.97 14.07
CA ALA A 238 19.46 9.59 15.11
C ALA A 238 20.41 8.59 15.78
N ILE A 239 19.95 7.38 16.10
CA ILE A 239 20.77 6.30 16.68
C ILE A 239 21.88 5.87 15.71
N LYS A 240 21.56 5.67 14.43
CA LYS A 240 22.56 5.33 13.40
C LYS A 240 23.59 6.44 13.20
N GLY A 241 23.19 7.70 13.40
CA GLY A 241 24.06 8.87 13.33
C GLY A 241 25.09 8.98 14.48
N MET A 242 24.89 8.25 15.59
CA MET A 242 25.80 8.29 16.73
C MET A 242 27.15 7.61 16.40
N ARG A 243 28.24 8.38 16.50
CA ARG A 243 29.58 7.92 16.09
C ARG A 243 30.43 7.33 17.22
N THR A 244 29.96 7.37 18.46
CA THR A 244 30.71 6.91 19.64
C THR A 244 29.90 5.90 20.44
N LYS A 245 30.60 4.93 21.03
CA LYS A 245 29.96 3.88 21.85
C LYS A 245 29.31 4.48 23.10
N ASP A 246 29.94 5.49 23.68
CA ASP A 246 29.45 6.15 24.89
C ASP A 246 28.13 6.88 24.62
N ALA A 247 27.98 7.55 23.47
CA ALA A 247 26.72 8.21 23.09
C ALA A 247 25.56 7.21 22.97
N VAL A 248 25.80 6.04 22.38
CA VAL A 248 24.76 5.00 22.23
C VAL A 248 24.43 4.36 23.59
N LYS A 249 25.42 4.14 24.46
CA LYS A 249 25.19 3.61 25.82
C LYS A 249 24.42 4.59 26.69
N ASP A 250 24.76 5.88 26.63
CA ASP A 250 24.06 6.94 27.36
C ASP A 250 22.62 7.09 26.85
N TYR A 251 22.40 6.96 25.55
CA TYR A 251 21.07 6.94 24.95
C TYR A 251 20.22 5.80 25.51
N ILE A 252 20.73 4.56 25.47
CA ILE A 252 20.01 3.37 25.97
C ILE A 252 19.70 3.52 27.46
N LYS A 253 20.66 3.99 28.25
CA LYS A 253 20.49 4.21 29.69
C LYS A 253 19.47 5.30 29.98
N SER A 254 19.52 6.43 29.26
CA SER A 254 18.62 7.57 29.49
C SER A 254 17.18 7.30 29.06
N ARG A 255 16.98 6.55 27.96
CA ARG A 255 15.64 6.30 27.39
C ARG A 255 14.98 5.03 27.91
N TYR A 256 15.78 3.98 28.13
CA TYR A 256 15.27 2.64 28.46
C TYR A 256 15.72 2.15 29.85
N GLY A 257 16.55 2.92 30.56
CA GLY A 257 17.01 2.57 31.91
C GLY A 257 18.05 1.45 31.97
N ASP A 258 18.52 0.97 30.81
CA ASP A 258 19.39 -0.20 30.72
C ASP A 258 20.88 0.19 30.67
N GLU A 259 21.69 -0.44 31.52
CA GLU A 259 23.14 -0.26 31.53
C GLU A 259 23.87 -1.41 30.84
N ILE A 260 24.47 -1.14 29.68
CA ILE A 260 25.26 -2.14 28.94
C ILE A 260 26.71 -2.16 29.44
N GLN A 261 27.01 -3.13 30.31
CA GLN A 261 28.33 -3.37 30.90
C GLN A 261 29.31 -4.07 29.93
N GLU A 262 28.82 -4.70 28.86
CA GLU A 262 29.65 -5.43 27.90
C GLU A 262 30.42 -4.51 26.92
N ASN A 263 31.60 -4.96 26.50
CA ASN A 263 32.42 -4.27 25.50
C ASN A 263 32.04 -4.69 24.07
N LEU A 264 30.84 -4.30 23.66
CA LEU A 264 30.29 -4.55 22.33
C LEU A 264 30.84 -3.57 21.29
N LYS A 265 30.76 -3.91 19.99
CA LYS A 265 31.12 -2.97 18.92
C LYS A 265 30.04 -1.89 18.79
N LEU A 266 30.39 -0.77 18.15
CA LEU A 266 29.46 0.35 17.97
C LEU A 266 28.19 -0.10 17.21
N ALA A 267 28.36 -0.87 16.13
CA ALA A 267 27.26 -1.39 15.34
C ALA A 267 26.31 -2.29 16.16
N ASP A 268 26.87 -3.12 17.05
CA ASP A 268 26.07 -4.01 17.92
C ASP A 268 25.28 -3.19 18.96
N LEU A 269 25.88 -2.13 19.51
CA LEU A 269 25.20 -1.21 20.42
C LEU A 269 24.08 -0.44 19.72
N GLN A 270 24.30 0.01 18.48
CA GLN A 270 23.27 0.67 17.67
C GLN A 270 22.12 -0.28 17.35
N ALA A 271 22.42 -1.54 17.02
CA ALA A 271 21.40 -2.55 16.77
C ALA A 271 20.53 -2.79 18.02
N ILE A 272 21.13 -2.88 19.22
CA ILE A 272 20.39 -3.02 20.48
C ILE A 272 19.52 -1.79 20.75
N ALA A 273 20.02 -0.58 20.51
CA ALA A 273 19.23 0.64 20.66
C ALA A 273 18.03 0.68 19.71
N ILE A 274 18.22 0.29 18.44
CA ILE A 274 17.15 0.22 17.43
C ILE A 274 16.11 -0.84 17.81
N GLU A 275 16.55 -2.02 18.27
CA GLU A 275 15.65 -3.08 18.75
C GLU A 275 14.78 -2.60 19.92
N LYS A 276 15.34 -1.79 20.81
CA LYS A 276 14.58 -1.18 21.92
C LYS A 276 13.56 -0.16 21.44
N VAL A 277 13.89 0.68 20.46
CA VAL A 277 12.93 1.59 19.83
C VAL A 277 11.76 0.80 19.21
N HIS A 278 12.04 -0.31 18.54
CA HIS A 278 10.98 -1.16 17.98
C HIS A 278 10.13 -1.88 19.05
N SER A 279 10.76 -2.32 20.15
CA SER A 279 10.09 -3.13 21.16
C SER A 279 9.28 -2.31 22.18
N PHE A 280 9.75 -1.09 22.48
CA PHE A 280 9.18 -0.25 23.54
C PHE A 280 8.67 1.10 23.04
N GLY A 281 8.86 1.40 21.75
CA GLY A 281 8.53 2.70 21.15
C GLY A 281 9.56 3.78 21.45
N VAL A 282 9.28 4.98 20.92
CA VAL A 282 10.01 6.21 21.24
C VAL A 282 9.39 6.80 22.50
N ILE A 283 10.19 6.95 23.58
CA ILE A 283 9.77 7.38 24.93
C ILE A 283 10.32 8.77 25.24
#